data_AF-A0A9N9IPN2-F1
#
_entry.id   AF-A0A9N9IPN2-F1
#
_cell.length_a   1.000
_cell.length_b   1.000
_cell.length_c   1.000
_cell.angle_alpha   90.00
_cell.angle_beta   90.00
_cell.angle_gamma   90.00
#
_symmetry.space_group_name_H-M   'P 1'
#
loop_
_entity.id
_entity.type
_entity.pdbx_description
1 polymer ?
#
loop_
_entity_poly.entity_id
_entity_poly.type
_entity_poly.pdbx_seq_one_letter_code
_entity_poly.pdbx_strand_id
1 'polypeptide(L)'
;MVLSPKQLERLKLVSEAIFKLANETLLEIIKQSEVESWMESRYGVVKSLWKNGQTGINLIRIDFAWDQEKNFKVLELNTANQSCWILAGLVEKEASADKVGIPLAPQQMFCANYVINKLGPKIAIIIIDTMVECDLFARQIASLGGEAKAFYLTEVAIQDIISFAPTGLFWRCHTGLIERSELIFKLSNLRLPQIPSFECMFISGDKSFLATLNDRDMTDAIPKTFVLSKSDLTKNLNFIEQHKAVLKAGDSSRGREIVIGKNFNDSWEDKLKEIMNSDKEWIIQELCYLQNSKDNRYEDISVFVADGIVQGFMSRIGDTEIVNIPHGGRFQPVILKHDD
;
A
#
# COMPACT_ATOMS: atom_id res chain seq x y z
N MET A 1 4.36 19.93 1.63
CA MET A 1 4.92 19.56 2.95
C MET A 1 6.41 19.86 3.00
N VAL A 2 6.92 20.39 4.11
CA VAL A 2 8.36 20.67 4.31
C VAL A 2 8.91 19.77 5.41
N LEU A 3 9.99 19.06 5.13
CA LEU A 3 10.72 18.26 6.13
C LEU A 3 12.00 18.98 6.55
N SER A 4 12.33 18.88 7.83
CA SER A 4 13.68 19.15 8.33
C SER A 4 14.62 17.97 8.04
N PRO A 5 15.96 18.18 8.00
CA PRO A 5 16.93 17.11 7.82
C PRO A 5 16.75 15.95 8.81
N LYS A 6 16.48 16.27 10.09
CA LYS A 6 16.24 15.28 11.15
C LYS A 6 14.97 14.46 10.92
N GLN A 7 13.89 15.09 10.43
CA GLN A 7 12.66 14.37 10.10
C GLN A 7 12.86 13.44 8.91
N LEU A 8 13.58 13.91 7.88
CA LEU A 8 13.90 13.11 6.70
C LEU A 8 14.74 11.88 7.07
N GLU A 9 15.80 12.06 7.86
CA GLU A 9 16.64 10.96 8.33
C GLU A 9 15.85 9.95 9.15
N ARG A 10 15.05 10.41 10.13
CA ARG A 10 14.20 9.53 10.94
C ARG A 10 13.20 8.76 10.09
N LEU A 11 12.53 9.43 9.16
CA LEU A 11 11.52 8.79 8.31
C LEU A 11 12.15 7.74 7.40
N LYS A 12 13.37 7.97 6.89
CA LYS A 12 14.12 6.97 6.13
C LYS A 12 14.42 5.74 6.98
N LEU A 13 15.03 5.92 8.15
CA LEU A 13 15.39 4.83 9.05
C LEU A 13 14.18 3.97 9.43
N VAL A 14 13.07 4.60 9.79
CA VAL A 14 11.82 3.89 10.12
C VAL A 14 11.28 3.15 8.90
N SER A 15 11.28 3.76 7.72
CA SER A 15 10.76 3.13 6.50
C SER A 15 11.56 1.91 6.08
N GLU A 16 12.89 1.96 6.17
CA GLU A 16 13.78 0.84 5.86
C GLU A 16 13.64 -0.29 6.88
N ALA A 17 13.52 0.05 8.17
CA ALA A 17 13.25 -0.93 9.23
C ALA A 17 11.89 -1.62 9.05
N ILE A 18 10.83 -0.87 8.74
CA ILE A 18 9.49 -1.41 8.47
C ILE A 18 9.49 -2.26 7.20
N PHE A 19 10.18 -1.85 6.13
CA PHE A 19 10.34 -2.68 4.94
C PHE A 19 10.97 -4.02 5.30
N LYS A 20 12.09 -3.98 6.05
CA LYS A 20 12.82 -5.19 6.44
C LYS A 20 11.92 -6.11 7.25
N LEU A 21 11.28 -5.59 8.29
CA LEU A 21 10.36 -6.33 9.16
C LEU A 21 9.21 -6.98 8.36
N ALA A 22 8.56 -6.20 7.49
CA ALA A 22 7.46 -6.67 6.66
C ALA A 22 7.92 -7.77 5.69
N ASN A 23 9.07 -7.58 5.04
CA ASN A 23 9.60 -8.54 4.08
C ASN A 23 10.04 -9.85 4.75
N GLU A 24 10.78 -9.77 5.86
CA GLU A 24 11.21 -10.95 6.63
C GLU A 24 10.00 -11.74 7.14
N THR A 25 9.01 -11.05 7.72
CA THR A 25 7.79 -11.69 8.21
C THR A 25 6.99 -12.35 7.08
N LEU A 26 6.88 -11.70 5.91
CA LEU A 26 6.22 -12.29 4.75
C LEU A 26 6.94 -13.56 4.26
N LEU A 27 8.27 -13.52 4.18
CA LEU A 27 9.10 -14.65 3.76
C LEU A 27 9.06 -15.82 4.77
N GLU A 28 8.82 -15.55 6.04
CA GLU A 28 8.55 -16.57 7.06
C GLU A 28 7.18 -17.22 6.85
N ILE A 29 6.11 -16.42 6.70
CA ILE A 29 4.73 -16.90 6.54
C ILE A 29 4.62 -17.87 5.36
N ILE A 30 5.21 -17.55 4.20
CA ILE A 30 5.10 -18.40 3.00
C ILE A 30 5.82 -19.75 3.13
N LYS A 31 6.65 -19.93 4.17
CA LYS A 31 7.32 -21.19 4.50
C LYS A 31 6.54 -22.02 5.53
N GLN A 32 5.56 -21.43 6.21
CA GLN A 32 4.75 -22.11 7.21
C GLN A 32 3.71 -23.03 6.54
N SER A 33 3.40 -24.15 7.19
CA SER A 33 2.31 -25.04 6.78
C SER A 33 0.95 -24.47 7.18
N GLU A 34 0.91 -23.89 8.37
CA GLU A 34 -0.26 -23.26 8.98
C GLU A 34 -0.04 -21.75 9.04
N VAL A 35 -1.07 -20.99 8.72
CA VAL A 35 -1.05 -19.52 8.74
C VAL A 35 -2.20 -19.01 9.58
N GLU A 36 -2.19 -17.73 9.92
CA GLU A 36 -3.28 -17.12 10.67
C GLU A 36 -4.65 -17.33 9.98
N SER A 37 -5.71 -17.49 10.79
CA SER A 37 -7.03 -17.88 10.29
C SER A 37 -7.61 -16.91 9.26
N TRP A 38 -7.32 -15.61 9.37
CA TRP A 38 -7.78 -14.62 8.40
C TRP A 38 -7.12 -14.80 7.03
N MET A 39 -5.85 -15.21 6.99
CA MET A 39 -5.12 -15.45 5.74
C MET A 39 -5.68 -16.67 5.03
N GLU A 40 -5.90 -17.76 5.77
CA GLU A 40 -6.51 -18.98 5.23
C GLU A 40 -7.95 -18.70 4.75
N SER A 41 -8.74 -17.99 5.56
CA SER A 41 -10.14 -17.69 5.22
C SER A 41 -10.28 -16.82 3.97
N ARG A 42 -9.41 -15.82 3.77
CA ARG A 42 -9.53 -14.92 2.60
C ARG A 42 -8.79 -15.45 1.38
N TYR A 43 -7.60 -16.00 1.58
CA TYR A 43 -6.63 -16.23 0.51
C TYR A 43 -6.19 -17.69 0.39
N GLY A 44 -6.79 -18.61 1.17
CA GLY A 44 -6.55 -20.06 1.10
C GLY A 44 -6.70 -20.61 -0.32
N VAL A 45 -7.64 -20.06 -1.10
CA VAL A 45 -7.87 -20.47 -2.50
C VAL A 45 -6.66 -20.23 -3.40
N VAL A 46 -5.82 -19.22 -3.13
CA VAL A 46 -4.58 -18.93 -3.88
C VAL A 46 -3.31 -19.29 -3.10
N LYS A 47 -3.42 -19.98 -1.96
CA LYS A 47 -2.29 -20.34 -1.09
C LYS A 47 -1.20 -21.13 -1.82
N SER A 48 -1.59 -21.96 -2.79
CA SER A 48 -0.65 -22.71 -3.63
C SER A 48 0.26 -21.80 -4.48
N LEU A 49 -0.16 -20.58 -4.79
CA LEU A 49 0.61 -19.63 -5.60
C LEU A 49 1.71 -18.92 -4.80
N TRP A 50 1.58 -18.79 -3.48
CA TRP A 50 2.57 -18.09 -2.63
C TRP A 50 3.95 -18.75 -2.70
N LYS A 51 3.98 -20.08 -2.91
CA LYS A 51 5.22 -20.85 -3.01
C LYS A 51 5.94 -20.67 -4.35
N ASN A 52 5.26 -20.16 -5.37
CA ASN A 52 5.84 -19.95 -6.70
C ASN A 52 6.58 -18.61 -6.82
N GLY A 53 6.28 -17.66 -5.93
CA GLY A 53 6.90 -16.34 -5.89
C GLY A 53 8.20 -16.31 -5.09
N GLN A 54 8.12 -16.58 -3.77
CA GLN A 54 9.23 -16.53 -2.79
C GLN A 54 10.23 -15.39 -2.98
N THR A 55 9.76 -14.26 -3.50
CA THR A 55 10.61 -13.10 -3.84
C THR A 55 10.45 -11.98 -2.84
N GLY A 56 9.40 -12.05 -2.00
CA GLY A 56 9.13 -11.06 -0.98
C GLY A 56 8.68 -9.72 -1.57
N ILE A 57 8.81 -8.66 -0.79
CA ILE A 57 8.41 -7.30 -1.16
C ILE A 57 9.50 -6.67 -2.01
N ASN A 58 9.18 -6.34 -3.26
CA ASN A 58 10.09 -5.59 -4.15
C ASN A 58 9.86 -4.08 -4.11
N LEU A 59 8.58 -3.66 -4.12
CA LEU A 59 8.16 -2.27 -4.10
C LEU A 59 7.07 -2.10 -3.05
N ILE A 60 7.15 -1.03 -2.29
CA ILE A 60 6.12 -0.67 -1.33
C ILE A 60 5.95 0.86 -1.28
N ARG A 61 4.70 1.29 -1.11
CA ARG A 61 4.41 2.64 -0.62
C ARG A 61 3.88 2.54 0.81
N ILE A 62 4.59 3.15 1.75
CA ILE A 62 4.21 3.18 3.17
C ILE A 62 3.54 4.52 3.43
N ASP A 63 2.29 4.50 3.88
CA ASP A 63 1.57 5.71 4.25
C ASP A 63 1.74 5.93 5.77
N PHE A 64 2.19 7.12 6.17
CA PHE A 64 2.47 7.50 7.54
C PHE A 64 1.57 8.65 8.02
N ALA A 65 1.31 8.63 9.32
CA ALA A 65 0.75 9.71 10.12
C ALA A 65 1.62 9.91 11.36
N TRP A 66 1.07 10.58 12.38
CA TRP A 66 1.76 10.84 13.63
C TRP A 66 0.99 10.32 14.84
N ASP A 67 1.68 10.03 15.93
CA ASP A 67 1.04 9.97 17.25
C ASP A 67 0.96 11.37 17.90
N GLN A 68 0.45 11.44 19.13
CA GLN A 68 0.36 12.69 19.89
C GLN A 68 1.73 13.30 20.21
N GLU A 69 2.77 12.47 20.26
CA GLU A 69 4.17 12.87 20.50
C GLU A 69 4.91 13.26 19.20
N LYS A 70 4.21 13.25 18.07
CA LYS A 70 4.76 13.53 16.73
C LYS A 70 5.79 12.51 16.25
N ASN A 71 5.72 11.27 16.72
CA ASN A 71 6.45 10.15 16.12
C ASN A 71 5.69 9.64 14.89
N PHE A 72 6.42 9.14 13.88
CA PHE A 72 5.82 8.59 12.68
C PHE A 72 5.14 7.25 12.99
N LYS A 73 3.88 7.09 12.56
CA LYS A 73 3.11 5.85 12.69
C LYS A 73 2.61 5.39 11.33
N VAL A 74 2.74 4.10 11.04
CA VAL A 74 2.35 3.46 9.78
C VAL A 74 0.82 3.32 9.73
N LEU A 75 0.19 3.98 8.76
CA LEU A 75 -1.24 3.83 8.48
C LEU A 75 -1.56 2.59 7.65
N GLU A 76 -0.72 2.32 6.64
CA GLU A 76 -0.93 1.27 5.64
C GLU A 76 0.35 0.91 4.88
N LEU A 77 0.50 -0.38 4.55
CA LEU A 77 1.53 -0.92 3.66
C LEU A 77 0.92 -1.22 2.29
N ASN A 78 1.24 -0.43 1.27
CA ASN A 78 0.72 -0.63 -0.08
C ASN A 78 1.72 -1.46 -0.90
N THR A 79 1.66 -2.79 -0.77
CA THR A 79 2.50 -3.73 -1.54
C THR A 79 1.78 -4.32 -2.75
N ALA A 80 0.44 -4.35 -2.75
CA ALA A 80 -0.36 -4.83 -3.88
C ALA A 80 -0.56 -3.77 -4.97
N ASN A 81 -0.80 -2.52 -4.57
CA ASN A 81 -0.97 -1.38 -5.47
C ASN A 81 -0.24 -0.12 -4.98
N GLN A 82 1.05 -0.11 -5.26
CA GLN A 82 2.01 0.94 -5.01
C GLN A 82 1.91 2.02 -6.10
N SER A 83 0.74 2.64 -6.26
CA SER A 83 0.57 3.76 -7.20
C SER A 83 1.31 5.02 -6.74
N CYS A 84 1.44 5.97 -7.66
CA CYS A 84 1.95 7.34 -7.48
C CYS A 84 3.48 7.53 -7.59
N TRP A 85 4.24 6.52 -8.05
CA TRP A 85 5.67 6.67 -8.33
C TRP A 85 5.96 7.74 -9.37
N ILE A 86 5.11 7.86 -10.39
CA ILE A 86 5.26 8.85 -11.47
C ILE A 86 4.57 10.15 -11.06
N LEU A 87 3.36 10.05 -10.51
CA LEU A 87 2.56 11.20 -10.14
C LEU A 87 3.25 12.10 -9.11
N ALA A 88 3.98 11.53 -8.14
CA ALA A 88 4.73 12.30 -7.15
C ALA A 88 5.72 13.30 -7.82
N GLY A 89 6.50 12.84 -8.81
CA GLY A 89 7.43 13.70 -9.53
C GLY A 89 6.75 14.75 -10.42
N LEU A 90 5.57 14.43 -10.98
CA LEU A 90 4.78 15.40 -11.75
C LEU A 90 4.26 16.53 -10.85
N VAL A 91 3.74 16.18 -9.67
CA VAL A 91 3.25 17.14 -8.68
C VAL A 91 4.36 18.08 -8.22
N GLU A 92 5.57 17.58 -8.00
CA GLU A 92 6.72 18.43 -7.66
C GLU A 92 7.09 19.42 -8.76
N LYS A 93 7.09 18.95 -10.01
CA LYS A 93 7.39 19.78 -11.18
C LYS A 93 6.34 20.88 -11.36
N GLU A 94 5.05 20.52 -11.27
CA GLU A 94 3.94 21.48 -11.38
C GLU A 94 3.99 22.54 -10.27
N ALA A 95 4.36 22.14 -9.06
CA ALA A 95 4.50 23.05 -7.93
C ALA A 95 5.77 23.93 -7.96
N SER A 96 6.68 23.73 -8.94
CA SER A 96 8.02 24.33 -8.93
C SER A 96 8.73 24.14 -7.59
N ALA A 97 8.66 22.93 -7.05
CA ALA A 97 9.16 22.60 -5.71
C ALA A 97 10.65 22.93 -5.52
N ASP A 98 11.42 22.85 -6.60
CA ASP A 98 12.84 23.19 -6.71
C ASP A 98 13.16 24.66 -6.42
N LYS A 99 12.17 25.55 -6.56
CA LYS A 99 12.31 26.98 -6.21
C LYS A 99 12.16 27.25 -4.71
N VAL A 100 11.63 26.29 -3.95
CA VAL A 100 11.31 26.45 -2.53
C VAL A 100 12.25 25.62 -1.64
N GLY A 101 12.72 24.48 -2.14
CA GLY A 101 13.61 23.58 -1.42
C GLY A 101 14.15 22.47 -2.34
N ILE A 102 14.75 21.45 -1.74
CA ILE A 102 15.18 20.26 -2.48
C ILE A 102 13.99 19.30 -2.60
N PRO A 103 13.47 19.03 -3.81
CA PRO A 103 12.37 18.08 -4.00
C PRO A 103 12.78 16.66 -3.63
N LEU A 104 11.82 15.88 -3.11
CA LEU A 104 12.08 14.57 -2.54
C LEU A 104 11.24 13.45 -3.19
N ALA A 105 10.50 13.69 -4.27
CA ALA A 105 9.77 12.63 -4.96
C ALA A 105 10.71 11.60 -5.59
N PRO A 106 10.20 10.38 -5.87
CA PRO A 106 10.94 9.41 -6.65
C PRO A 106 11.43 10.01 -7.97
N GLN A 107 12.64 9.62 -8.39
CA GLN A 107 13.16 10.04 -9.68
C GLN A 107 12.18 9.63 -10.80
N GLN A 108 11.93 10.53 -11.76
CA GLN A 108 10.86 10.42 -12.76
C GLN A 108 10.80 9.07 -13.49
N MET A 109 11.96 8.45 -13.75
CA MET A 109 12.09 7.19 -14.50
C MET A 109 12.39 5.97 -13.62
N PHE A 110 12.45 6.14 -12.30
CA PHE A 110 12.87 5.08 -11.38
C PHE A 110 12.03 3.81 -11.55
N CYS A 111 10.70 3.93 -11.45
CA CYS A 111 9.81 2.78 -11.46
C CYS A 111 9.85 2.02 -12.79
N ALA A 112 9.90 2.73 -13.92
CA ALA A 112 10.02 2.11 -15.25
C ALA A 112 11.35 1.37 -15.42
N ASN A 113 12.47 2.00 -15.05
CA ASN A 113 13.80 1.35 -15.07
C ASN A 113 13.83 0.12 -14.17
N TYR A 114 13.31 0.25 -12.94
CA TYR A 114 13.27 -0.83 -11.97
C TYR A 114 12.48 -2.04 -12.50
N VAL A 115 11.29 -1.79 -13.05
CA VAL A 115 10.44 -2.85 -13.60
C VAL A 115 11.08 -3.52 -14.82
N ILE A 116 11.67 -2.77 -15.76
CA ILE A 116 12.39 -3.37 -16.90
C ILE A 116 13.54 -4.27 -16.41
N ASN A 117 14.31 -3.79 -15.43
CA ASN A 117 15.44 -4.55 -14.91
C ASN A 117 15.03 -5.86 -14.23
N LYS A 118 13.85 -5.89 -13.59
CA LYS A 118 13.35 -7.06 -12.86
C LYS A 118 12.52 -8.01 -13.73
N LEU A 119 11.75 -7.46 -14.67
CA LEU A 119 10.75 -8.20 -15.45
C LEU A 119 11.09 -8.32 -16.94
N GLY A 120 12.19 -7.71 -17.38
CA GLY A 120 12.63 -7.69 -18.77
C GLY A 120 11.97 -6.58 -19.61
N PRO A 121 12.29 -6.52 -20.91
CA PRO A 121 11.90 -5.40 -21.77
C PRO A 121 10.44 -5.40 -22.20
N LYS A 122 9.69 -6.51 -22.05
CA LYS A 122 8.31 -6.63 -22.57
C LYS A 122 7.32 -6.92 -21.45
N ILE A 123 6.53 -5.93 -21.03
CA ILE A 123 5.75 -5.97 -19.79
C ILE A 123 4.25 -5.99 -20.06
N ALA A 124 3.55 -6.99 -19.55
CA ALA A 124 2.09 -6.94 -19.45
C ALA A 124 1.70 -6.27 -18.12
N ILE A 125 1.02 -5.12 -18.21
CA ILE A 125 0.52 -4.39 -17.05
C ILE A 125 -0.90 -4.92 -16.77
N ILE A 126 -1.09 -5.61 -15.66
CA ILE A 126 -2.39 -6.19 -15.33
C ILE A 126 -3.18 -5.19 -14.48
N ILE A 127 -4.38 -4.84 -14.95
CA ILE A 127 -5.27 -3.87 -14.31
C ILE A 127 -6.67 -4.45 -14.12
N ILE A 128 -7.42 -3.88 -13.18
CA ILE A 128 -8.83 -4.21 -12.90
C ILE A 128 -9.76 -3.01 -13.05
N ASP A 129 -9.19 -1.82 -13.11
CA ASP A 129 -9.88 -0.55 -13.34
C ASP A 129 -8.94 0.36 -14.14
N THR A 130 -9.53 1.35 -14.81
CA THR A 130 -8.79 2.41 -15.51
C THR A 130 -7.82 3.12 -14.56
N MET A 131 -6.57 3.25 -14.98
CA MET A 131 -5.53 3.94 -14.21
C MET A 131 -4.69 4.81 -15.15
N VAL A 132 -4.87 6.13 -15.04
CA VAL A 132 -4.15 7.13 -15.86
C VAL A 132 -2.62 6.94 -15.79
N GLU A 133 -2.10 6.51 -14.64
CA GLU A 133 -0.66 6.27 -14.47
C GLU A 133 -0.14 5.11 -15.35
N CYS A 134 -0.99 4.20 -15.82
CA CYS A 134 -0.56 3.07 -16.67
C CYS A 134 -0.11 3.53 -18.06
N ASP A 135 -0.78 4.52 -18.66
CA ASP A 135 -0.38 5.06 -19.96
C ASP A 135 0.95 5.82 -19.85
N LEU A 136 1.13 6.58 -18.76
CA LEU A 136 2.38 7.25 -18.46
C LEU A 136 3.51 6.24 -18.26
N PHE A 137 3.26 5.19 -17.48
CA PHE A 137 4.21 4.12 -17.25
C PHE A 137 4.60 3.41 -18.55
N ALA A 138 3.63 3.07 -19.41
CA ALA A 138 3.91 2.44 -20.70
C ALA A 138 4.78 3.32 -21.61
N ARG A 139 4.54 4.64 -21.63
CA ARG A 139 5.39 5.60 -22.36
C ARG A 139 6.81 5.67 -21.78
N GLN A 140 6.96 5.60 -20.46
CA GLN A 140 8.27 5.56 -19.83
C GLN A 140 9.03 4.28 -20.20
N ILE A 141 8.36 3.12 -20.17
CA ILE A 141 8.96 1.85 -20.62
C ILE A 141 9.42 1.95 -22.08
N ALA A 142 8.58 2.50 -22.96
CA ALA A 142 8.93 2.72 -24.37
C ALA A 142 10.14 3.64 -24.56
N SER A 143 10.25 4.71 -23.77
CA SER A 143 11.41 5.62 -23.83
C SER A 143 12.72 4.97 -23.39
N LEU A 144 12.64 3.86 -22.64
CA LEU A 144 13.77 3.03 -22.22
C LEU A 144 14.06 1.87 -23.19
N GLY A 145 13.39 1.83 -24.35
CA GLY A 145 13.54 0.77 -25.34
C GLY A 145 12.75 -0.51 -25.05
N GLY A 146 11.88 -0.50 -24.03
CA GLY A 146 10.97 -1.60 -23.74
C GLY A 146 9.64 -1.47 -24.49
N GLU A 147 8.75 -2.43 -24.25
CA GLU A 147 7.37 -2.43 -24.70
C GLU A 147 6.46 -2.79 -23.53
N ALA A 148 5.40 -2.02 -23.30
CA ALA A 148 4.43 -2.33 -22.26
C ALA A 148 3.00 -2.13 -22.76
N LYS A 149 2.11 -3.03 -22.33
CA LYS A 149 0.69 -2.97 -22.68
C LYS A 149 -0.16 -3.29 -21.47
N ALA A 150 -1.22 -2.49 -21.26
CA ALA A 150 -2.18 -2.71 -20.19
C ALA A 150 -3.27 -3.69 -20.62
N PHE A 151 -3.64 -4.60 -19.71
CA PHE A 151 -4.65 -5.63 -19.92
C PHE A 151 -5.61 -5.65 -18.73
N TYR A 152 -6.91 -5.51 -19.03
CA TYR A 152 -7.95 -5.75 -18.04
C TYR A 152 -8.07 -7.23 -17.78
N LEU A 153 -7.94 -7.67 -16.52
CA LEU A 153 -7.95 -9.09 -16.19
C LEU A 153 -9.32 -9.73 -16.51
N THR A 154 -9.43 -10.36 -17.67
CA THR A 154 -10.63 -11.00 -18.22
C THR A 154 -10.21 -12.25 -18.97
N GLU A 155 -11.14 -13.18 -19.24
CA GLU A 155 -10.87 -14.39 -20.02
C GLU A 155 -10.26 -14.08 -21.40
N VAL A 156 -10.80 -13.06 -22.09
CA VAL A 156 -10.29 -12.63 -23.40
C VAL A 156 -8.85 -12.10 -23.27
N ALA A 157 -8.59 -11.29 -22.24
CA ALA A 157 -7.26 -10.72 -22.04
C ALA A 157 -6.19 -11.78 -21.77
N ILE A 158 -6.53 -12.97 -21.26
CA ILE A 158 -5.55 -14.06 -21.09
C ILE A 158 -4.92 -14.43 -22.44
N GLN A 159 -5.74 -14.58 -23.48
CA GLN A 159 -5.25 -14.92 -24.83
C GLN A 159 -4.45 -13.76 -25.44
N ASP A 160 -4.88 -12.52 -25.19
CA ASP A 160 -4.14 -11.34 -25.64
C ASP A 160 -2.78 -11.20 -24.95
N ILE A 161 -2.69 -11.55 -23.66
CA ILE A 161 -1.43 -11.57 -22.90
C ILE A 161 -0.50 -12.66 -23.44
N ILE A 162 -1.02 -13.86 -23.69
CA ILE A 162 -0.25 -14.97 -24.29
C ILE A 162 0.29 -14.55 -25.65
N SER A 163 -0.55 -13.94 -26.49
CA SER A 163 -0.17 -13.47 -27.82
C SER A 163 0.84 -12.33 -27.77
N PHE A 164 0.72 -11.45 -26.77
CA PHE A 164 1.70 -10.41 -26.51
C PHE A 164 3.07 -10.99 -26.10
N ALA A 165 3.11 -12.19 -25.50
CA ALA A 165 4.33 -12.87 -25.08
C ALA A 165 5.26 -11.98 -24.22
N PRO A 166 4.76 -11.44 -23.08
CA PRO A 166 5.56 -10.60 -22.19
C PRO A 166 6.70 -11.39 -21.55
N THR A 167 7.77 -10.68 -21.19
CA THR A 167 8.87 -11.18 -20.36
C THR A 167 8.52 -11.15 -18.88
N GLY A 168 7.55 -10.34 -18.46
CA GLY A 168 7.06 -10.30 -17.08
C GLY A 168 5.74 -9.56 -16.88
N LEU A 169 5.14 -9.72 -15.71
CA LEU A 169 3.83 -9.17 -15.33
C LEU A 169 3.97 -8.06 -14.28
N PHE A 170 3.42 -6.88 -14.56
CA PHE A 170 3.34 -5.80 -13.58
C PHE A 170 1.90 -5.60 -13.12
N TRP A 171 1.59 -5.98 -11.90
CA TRP A 171 0.24 -5.90 -11.34
C TRP A 171 -0.05 -4.51 -10.77
N ARG A 172 -1.20 -3.96 -11.12
CA ARG A 172 -1.72 -2.68 -10.61
C ARG A 172 -3.14 -2.91 -10.10
N CYS A 173 -3.25 -3.81 -9.13
CA CYS A 173 -4.51 -4.34 -8.60
C CYS A 173 -4.51 -4.30 -7.07
N HIS A 174 -5.69 -4.35 -6.44
CA HIS A 174 -5.80 -4.50 -4.99
C HIS A 174 -6.02 -5.98 -4.59
N THR A 175 -5.93 -6.26 -3.30
CA THR A 175 -6.09 -7.61 -2.70
C THR A 175 -7.42 -8.28 -3.07
N GLY A 176 -8.50 -7.51 -3.20
CA GLY A 176 -9.81 -7.98 -3.70
C GLY A 176 -9.79 -8.65 -5.09
N LEU A 177 -8.65 -8.64 -5.81
CA LEU A 177 -8.47 -9.45 -7.02
C LEU A 177 -8.70 -10.95 -6.79
N ILE A 178 -8.65 -11.41 -5.54
CA ILE A 178 -8.91 -12.80 -5.16
C ILE A 178 -10.25 -13.35 -5.70
N GLU A 179 -11.25 -12.48 -5.89
CA GLU A 179 -12.54 -12.81 -6.53
C GLU A 179 -12.39 -13.37 -7.96
N ARG A 180 -11.24 -13.13 -8.61
CA ARG A 180 -10.88 -13.62 -9.95
C ARG A 180 -9.81 -14.71 -9.90
N SER A 181 -9.78 -15.51 -8.84
CA SER A 181 -8.77 -16.55 -8.59
C SER A 181 -8.55 -17.48 -9.79
N GLU A 182 -9.60 -17.88 -10.51
CA GLU A 182 -9.48 -18.72 -11.71
C GLU A 182 -8.61 -18.08 -12.80
N LEU A 183 -8.76 -16.77 -13.04
CA LEU A 183 -7.95 -16.02 -14.00
C LEU A 183 -6.50 -15.86 -13.51
N ILE A 184 -6.33 -15.64 -12.21
CA ILE A 184 -5.00 -15.57 -11.57
C ILE A 184 -4.26 -16.91 -11.78
N PHE A 185 -4.94 -18.04 -11.55
CA PHE A 185 -4.37 -19.37 -11.78
C PHE A 185 -3.97 -19.58 -13.25
N LYS A 186 -4.83 -19.19 -14.20
CA LYS A 186 -4.52 -19.26 -15.63
C LYS A 186 -3.26 -18.45 -15.99
N LEU A 187 -3.14 -17.22 -15.51
CA LEU A 187 -1.93 -16.41 -15.73
C LEU A 187 -0.69 -16.98 -15.04
N SER A 188 -0.85 -17.55 -13.83
CA SER A 188 0.28 -18.13 -13.09
C SER A 188 0.96 -19.28 -13.84
N ASN A 189 0.21 -20.00 -14.69
CA ASN A 189 0.74 -21.09 -15.52
C ASN A 189 1.74 -20.61 -16.57
N LEU A 190 1.78 -19.31 -16.88
CA LEU A 190 2.79 -18.73 -17.77
C LEU A 190 4.19 -18.69 -17.12
N ARG A 191 4.28 -18.84 -15.79
CA ARG A 191 5.54 -18.86 -15.02
C ARG A 191 6.43 -17.65 -15.29
N LEU A 192 5.81 -16.50 -15.51
CA LEU A 192 6.51 -15.24 -15.74
C LEU A 192 6.92 -14.61 -14.41
N PRO A 193 8.07 -13.91 -14.35
CA PRO A 193 8.38 -13.05 -13.22
C PRO A 193 7.31 -11.96 -13.09
N GLN A 194 7.02 -11.55 -11.86
CA GLN A 194 5.96 -10.59 -11.60
C GLN A 194 6.26 -9.65 -10.44
N ILE A 195 5.77 -8.42 -10.55
CA ILE A 195 5.80 -7.43 -9.47
C ILE A 195 4.42 -6.79 -9.34
N PRO A 196 3.86 -6.67 -8.13
CA PRO A 196 4.22 -7.43 -6.94
C PRO A 196 4.09 -8.96 -7.13
N SER A 197 4.73 -9.72 -6.25
CA SER A 197 4.52 -11.17 -6.14
C SER A 197 3.15 -11.50 -5.53
N PHE A 198 2.69 -12.76 -5.64
CA PHE A 198 1.36 -13.13 -5.15
C PHE A 198 1.25 -13.01 -3.62
N GLU A 199 2.29 -13.40 -2.89
CA GLU A 199 2.36 -13.20 -1.45
C GLU A 199 2.29 -11.71 -1.07
N CYS A 200 2.86 -10.83 -1.90
CA CYS A 200 2.71 -9.40 -1.70
C CYS A 200 1.27 -8.94 -1.93
N MET A 201 0.68 -9.37 -3.04
CA MET A 201 -0.68 -8.97 -3.45
C MET A 201 -1.75 -9.38 -2.45
N PHE A 202 -1.63 -10.55 -1.82
CA PHE A 202 -2.71 -11.14 -1.02
C PHE A 202 -2.43 -11.13 0.48
N ILE A 203 -1.16 -11.23 0.92
CA ILE A 203 -0.85 -11.24 2.35
C ILE A 203 -0.47 -9.83 2.79
N SER A 204 0.67 -9.32 2.32
CA SER A 204 1.21 -8.06 2.85
C SER A 204 0.44 -6.80 2.40
N GLY A 205 -0.36 -6.92 1.33
CA GLY A 205 -1.24 -5.84 0.86
C GLY A 205 -2.53 -5.71 1.65
N ASP A 206 -2.84 -6.68 2.51
CA ASP A 206 -4.00 -6.66 3.38
C ASP A 206 -3.66 -5.93 4.68
N LYS A 207 -4.56 -5.04 5.16
CA LYS A 207 -4.30 -4.29 6.39
C LYS A 207 -4.23 -5.18 7.62
N SER A 208 -4.83 -6.38 7.58
CA SER A 208 -4.66 -7.39 8.64
C SER A 208 -3.21 -7.80 8.84
N PHE A 209 -2.34 -7.65 7.84
CA PHE A 209 -0.91 -7.91 7.97
C PHE A 209 -0.23 -7.00 9.01
N LEU A 210 -0.71 -5.77 9.21
CA LEU A 210 -0.18 -4.89 10.26
C LEU A 210 -0.33 -5.49 11.66
N ALA A 211 -1.40 -6.28 11.91
CA ALA A 211 -1.58 -6.95 13.19
C ALA A 211 -0.48 -8.01 13.42
N THR A 212 -0.10 -8.75 12.38
CA THR A 212 1.00 -9.74 12.43
C THR A 212 2.36 -9.08 12.70
N LEU A 213 2.56 -7.84 12.22
CA LEU A 213 3.81 -7.10 12.41
C LEU A 213 3.91 -6.41 13.79
N ASN A 214 2.77 -6.07 14.39
CA ASN A 214 2.69 -5.25 15.61
C ASN A 214 3.57 -5.78 16.76
N ASP A 215 3.55 -7.10 17.01
CA ASP A 215 4.32 -7.71 18.11
C ASP A 215 5.82 -7.83 17.83
N ARG A 216 6.24 -7.54 16.60
CA ARG A 216 7.63 -7.69 16.11
C ARG A 216 8.29 -6.34 15.83
N ASP A 217 7.54 -5.25 15.93
CA ASP A 217 8.05 -3.92 15.61
C ASP A 217 8.88 -3.34 16.75
N MET A 218 10.18 -3.20 16.50
CA MET A 218 11.13 -2.59 17.43
C MET A 218 11.22 -1.06 17.29
N THR A 219 10.58 -0.49 16.26
CA THR A 219 10.62 0.95 15.98
C THR A 219 9.48 1.73 16.64
N ASP A 220 8.48 1.03 17.19
CA ASP A 220 7.23 1.60 17.65
C ASP A 220 6.59 2.49 16.55
N ALA A 221 6.68 2.09 15.28
CA ALA A 221 6.05 2.78 14.17
C ALA A 221 4.73 2.12 13.78
N ILE A 222 4.51 0.85 14.08
CA ILE A 222 3.24 0.17 13.82
C ILE A 222 2.29 0.47 14.98
N PRO A 223 1.19 1.22 14.76
CA PRO A 223 0.18 1.43 15.80
C PRO A 223 -0.48 0.11 16.16
N LYS A 224 -0.94 -0.01 17.42
CA LYS A 224 -1.63 -1.22 17.89
C LYS A 224 -2.76 -1.58 16.92
N THR A 225 -2.67 -2.75 16.32
CA THR A 225 -3.60 -3.20 15.27
C THR A 225 -4.05 -4.61 15.57
N PHE A 226 -5.36 -4.85 15.49
CA PHE A 226 -5.97 -6.15 15.77
C PHE A 226 -6.94 -6.52 14.66
N VAL A 227 -6.95 -7.79 14.27
CA VAL A 227 -8.01 -8.36 13.42
C VAL A 227 -9.25 -8.61 14.27
N LEU A 228 -10.40 -8.13 13.82
CA LEU A 228 -11.66 -8.33 14.55
C LEU A 228 -12.07 -9.80 14.52
N SER A 229 -12.50 -10.31 15.66
CA SER A 229 -13.13 -11.63 15.76
C SER A 229 -14.55 -11.58 15.20
N LYS A 230 -14.90 -12.48 14.29
CA LYS A 230 -16.27 -12.63 13.77
C LYS A 230 -17.27 -13.15 14.81
N SER A 231 -16.79 -13.85 15.84
CA SER A 231 -17.63 -14.55 16.82
C SER A 231 -17.55 -13.99 18.25
N ASP A 232 -16.67 -13.01 18.50
CA ASP A 232 -16.39 -12.53 19.86
C ASP A 232 -16.43 -11.00 19.93
N LEU A 233 -17.64 -10.47 20.17
CA LEU A 233 -17.87 -9.03 20.32
C LEU A 233 -17.18 -8.48 21.58
N THR A 234 -17.18 -9.22 22.68
CA THR A 234 -16.56 -8.80 23.95
C THR A 234 -15.07 -8.60 23.76
N LYS A 235 -14.39 -9.50 23.06
CA LYS A 235 -12.99 -9.33 22.69
C LYS A 235 -12.78 -8.07 21.85
N ASN A 236 -13.62 -7.85 20.83
CA ASN A 236 -13.51 -6.69 19.95
C ASN A 236 -13.68 -5.35 20.69
N LEU A 237 -14.63 -5.27 21.62
CA LEU A 237 -14.87 -4.09 22.47
C LEU A 237 -13.69 -3.77 23.39
N ASN A 238 -12.90 -4.78 23.78
CA ASN A 238 -11.78 -4.63 24.70
C ASN A 238 -10.43 -4.36 24.01
N PHE A 239 -10.36 -4.32 22.67
CA PHE A 239 -9.10 -4.04 21.98
C PHE A 239 -8.64 -2.59 22.19
N ILE A 240 -9.47 -1.61 21.80
CA ILE A 240 -9.16 -0.18 21.84
C ILE A 240 -10.46 0.59 22.11
N GLU A 241 -10.40 1.58 23.01
CA GLU A 241 -11.51 2.50 23.28
C GLU A 241 -11.94 3.23 21.99
N GLN A 242 -13.25 3.39 21.75
CA GLN A 242 -13.81 3.99 20.54
C GLN A 242 -13.10 5.29 20.11
N HIS A 243 -12.91 6.25 21.01
CA HIS A 243 -12.32 7.56 20.67
C HIS A 243 -10.83 7.49 20.29
N LYS A 244 -10.17 6.33 20.51
CA LYS A 244 -8.79 6.04 20.12
C LYS A 244 -8.72 5.02 18.99
N ALA A 245 -9.84 4.62 18.40
CA ALA A 245 -9.89 3.55 17.43
C ALA A 245 -10.21 4.05 16.01
N VAL A 246 -9.67 3.34 15.03
CA VAL A 246 -10.08 3.43 13.63
C VAL A 246 -10.39 2.03 13.14
N LEU A 247 -11.60 1.83 12.61
CA LEU A 247 -11.97 0.59 11.92
C LEU A 247 -11.66 0.72 10.44
N LYS A 248 -11.04 -0.31 9.86
CA LYS A 248 -10.72 -0.38 8.43
C LYS A 248 -11.02 -1.76 7.88
N ALA A 249 -11.70 -1.85 6.74
CA ALA A 249 -11.79 -3.11 5.99
C ALA A 249 -10.40 -3.48 5.43
N GLY A 250 -10.00 -4.75 5.60
CA GLY A 250 -8.62 -5.19 5.38
C GLY A 250 -8.18 -5.14 3.91
N ASP A 251 -9.10 -5.42 2.99
CA ASP A 251 -8.89 -5.47 1.54
C ASP A 251 -9.32 -4.19 0.79
N SER A 252 -9.86 -3.22 1.53
CA SER A 252 -10.36 -1.97 0.95
C SER A 252 -9.24 -0.98 0.68
N SER A 253 -9.44 -0.04 -0.25
CA SER A 253 -8.42 0.96 -0.62
C SER A 253 -9.03 2.34 -0.85
N ARG A 254 -8.15 3.34 -1.06
CA ARG A 254 -8.54 4.73 -1.39
C ARG A 254 -9.38 5.45 -0.33
N GLY A 255 -9.26 5.07 0.94
CA GLY A 255 -9.98 5.71 2.05
C GLY A 255 -11.41 5.21 2.25
N ARG A 256 -11.84 4.21 1.47
CA ARG A 256 -13.16 3.59 1.61
C ARG A 256 -13.21 2.71 2.86
N GLU A 257 -14.40 2.59 3.44
CA GLU A 257 -14.69 1.67 4.55
C GLU A 257 -13.78 1.92 5.77
N ILE A 258 -13.66 3.19 6.12
CA ILE A 258 -12.95 3.67 7.31
C ILE A 258 -13.97 4.30 8.26
N VAL A 259 -13.92 3.91 9.53
CA VAL A 259 -14.68 4.55 10.60
C VAL A 259 -13.70 5.10 11.62
N ILE A 260 -13.67 6.42 11.79
CA ILE A 260 -12.85 7.10 12.79
C ILE A 260 -13.68 7.19 14.07
N GLY A 261 -13.34 6.41 15.10
CA GLY A 261 -14.20 6.22 16.26
C GLY A 261 -14.48 7.49 17.06
N LYS A 262 -13.53 8.44 17.14
CA LYS A 262 -13.77 9.75 17.76
C LYS A 262 -14.80 10.64 17.04
N ASN A 263 -15.05 10.38 15.76
CA ASN A 263 -16.03 11.12 14.95
C ASN A 263 -17.33 10.32 14.75
N PHE A 264 -17.40 9.12 15.31
CA PHE A 264 -18.55 8.23 15.20
C PHE A 264 -19.49 8.48 16.38
N ASN A 265 -20.72 8.92 16.08
CA ASN A 265 -21.68 9.35 17.11
C ASN A 265 -22.70 8.28 17.50
N ASP A 266 -22.80 7.20 16.72
CA ASP A 266 -23.73 6.10 17.00
C ASP A 266 -23.11 5.07 17.95
N SER A 267 -23.88 4.04 18.30
CA SER A 267 -23.44 2.93 19.14
C SER A 267 -22.26 2.18 18.52
N TRP A 268 -21.09 2.28 19.15
CA TRP A 268 -19.88 1.57 18.72
C TRP A 268 -20.05 0.05 18.74
N GLU A 269 -20.77 -0.45 19.74
CA GLU A 269 -21.11 -1.87 19.85
C GLU A 269 -21.93 -2.33 18.64
N ASP A 270 -22.95 -1.56 18.25
CA ASP A 270 -23.78 -1.92 17.09
C ASP A 270 -22.99 -1.82 15.79
N LYS A 271 -22.08 -0.84 15.68
CA LYS A 271 -21.19 -0.75 14.52
C LYS A 271 -20.24 -1.95 14.42
N LEU A 272 -19.70 -2.41 15.54
CA LEU A 272 -18.88 -3.61 15.58
C LEU A 272 -19.70 -4.86 15.20
N LYS A 273 -20.94 -5.00 15.69
CA LYS A 273 -21.84 -6.10 15.28
C LYS A 273 -22.12 -6.08 13.78
N GLU A 274 -22.41 -4.91 13.20
CA GLU A 274 -22.61 -4.74 11.77
C GLU A 274 -21.39 -5.25 10.98
N ILE A 275 -20.20 -4.79 11.38
CA ILE A 275 -18.93 -5.17 10.75
C ILE A 275 -18.61 -6.66 10.93
N MET A 276 -18.85 -7.23 12.11
CA MET A 276 -18.67 -8.65 12.37
C MET A 276 -19.56 -9.51 11.46
N ASN A 277 -20.77 -9.04 11.13
CA ASN A 277 -21.69 -9.71 10.22
C ASN A 277 -21.40 -9.47 8.72
N SER A 278 -20.45 -8.59 8.38
CA SER A 278 -20.03 -8.41 6.99
C SER A 278 -19.24 -9.61 6.46
N ASP A 279 -19.13 -9.73 5.15
CA ASP A 279 -18.30 -10.74 4.46
C ASP A 279 -16.80 -10.41 4.48
N LYS A 280 -16.45 -9.12 4.64
CA LYS A 280 -15.07 -8.65 4.76
C LYS A 280 -14.52 -8.90 6.14
N GLU A 281 -13.21 -9.09 6.27
CA GLU A 281 -12.59 -8.86 7.58
C GLU A 281 -12.00 -7.47 7.75
N TRP A 282 -12.08 -7.06 9.01
CA TRP A 282 -11.84 -5.72 9.44
C TRP A 282 -10.76 -5.74 10.51
N ILE A 283 -10.02 -4.65 10.58
CA ILE A 283 -9.10 -4.38 11.66
C ILE A 283 -9.63 -3.24 12.52
N ILE A 284 -9.25 -3.26 13.79
CA ILE A 284 -9.24 -2.09 14.66
C ILE A 284 -7.80 -1.67 14.88
N GLN A 285 -7.51 -0.41 14.59
CA GLN A 285 -6.18 0.17 14.71
C GLN A 285 -6.22 1.39 15.63
N GLU A 286 -5.16 1.59 16.41
CA GLU A 286 -4.97 2.79 17.22
C GLU A 286 -4.94 4.04 16.34
N LEU A 287 -5.69 5.06 16.78
CA LEU A 287 -5.86 6.31 16.08
C LEU A 287 -4.52 7.05 15.97
N CYS A 288 -4.07 7.20 14.73
CA CYS A 288 -3.01 8.12 14.38
C CYS A 288 -3.61 9.47 13.94
N TYR A 289 -2.83 10.53 14.07
CA TYR A 289 -3.21 11.91 13.83
C TYR A 289 -2.49 12.42 12.59
N LEU A 290 -3.25 13.03 11.67
CA LEU A 290 -2.67 13.77 10.56
C LEU A 290 -2.17 15.14 11.04
N GLN A 291 -1.09 15.65 10.45
CA GLN A 291 -0.58 16.98 10.79
C GLN A 291 -1.50 18.05 10.22
N ASN A 292 -1.69 19.14 10.97
CA ASN A 292 -2.35 20.32 10.43
C ASN A 292 -1.32 21.21 9.74
N SER A 293 -1.55 21.46 8.46
CA SER A 293 -0.90 22.53 7.70
C SER A 293 -1.22 23.90 8.30
N LYS A 294 -0.48 24.93 7.87
CA LYS A 294 -0.73 26.33 8.29
C LYS A 294 -2.15 26.82 7.98
N ASP A 295 -2.80 26.21 6.97
CA ASP A 295 -4.15 26.55 6.54
C ASP A 295 -5.21 25.67 7.22
N ASN A 296 -4.88 24.99 8.32
CA ASN A 296 -5.76 24.07 9.06
C ASN A 296 -6.31 22.89 8.24
N ARG A 297 -5.54 22.43 7.25
CA ARG A 297 -5.83 21.20 6.50
C ARG A 297 -4.96 20.05 6.97
N TYR A 298 -5.48 18.84 6.88
CA TYR A 298 -4.82 17.62 7.29
C TYR A 298 -3.83 17.15 6.24
N GLU A 299 -2.64 16.75 6.68
CA GLU A 299 -1.56 16.25 5.84
C GLU A 299 -1.11 14.86 6.30
N ASP A 300 -0.77 14.00 5.35
CA ASP A 300 -0.04 12.76 5.58
C ASP A 300 1.29 12.75 4.83
N ILE A 301 2.08 11.69 4.98
CA ILE A 301 3.26 11.46 4.16
C ILE A 301 3.37 10.00 3.73
N SER A 302 3.58 9.79 2.44
CA SER A 302 3.89 8.49 1.82
C SER A 302 5.37 8.39 1.52
N VAL A 303 5.97 7.22 1.80
CA VAL A 303 7.35 6.90 1.48
C VAL A 303 7.38 5.76 0.46
N PHE A 304 8.18 5.93 -0.58
CA PHE A 304 8.37 4.92 -1.62
C PHE A 304 9.67 4.17 -1.36
N VAL A 305 9.59 2.85 -1.22
CA VAL A 305 10.75 1.99 -0.93
C VAL A 305 10.83 0.91 -2.00
N ALA A 306 12.05 0.68 -2.51
CA ALA A 306 12.36 -0.36 -3.49
C ALA A 306 13.53 -1.19 -2.98
N ASP A 307 13.35 -2.51 -2.89
CA ASP A 307 14.35 -3.46 -2.36
C ASP A 307 15.01 -2.97 -1.04
N GLY A 308 14.20 -2.38 -0.15
CA GLY A 308 14.65 -1.91 1.17
C GLY A 308 15.32 -0.54 1.19
N ILE A 309 15.38 0.17 0.07
CA ILE A 309 15.99 1.50 -0.03
C ILE A 309 14.90 2.54 -0.31
N VAL A 310 14.88 3.63 0.45
CA VAL A 310 13.96 4.75 0.21
C VAL A 310 14.32 5.47 -1.08
N GLN A 311 13.35 5.58 -1.98
CA GLN A 311 13.49 6.18 -3.31
C GLN A 311 12.86 7.56 -3.42
N GLY A 312 11.93 7.90 -2.53
CA GLY A 312 11.32 9.21 -2.52
C GLY A 312 10.08 9.29 -1.64
N PHE A 313 9.42 10.44 -1.68
CA PHE A 313 8.35 10.83 -0.79
C PHE A 313 7.22 11.52 -1.55
N MET A 314 6.03 11.49 -1.00
CA MET A 314 4.89 12.26 -1.46
C MET A 314 4.02 12.60 -0.24
N SER A 315 3.25 13.66 -0.30
CA SER A 315 2.27 13.98 0.74
C SER A 315 0.90 14.20 0.10
N ARG A 316 -0.16 13.90 0.85
CA ARG A 316 -1.52 14.29 0.54
C ARG A 316 -1.98 15.33 1.54
N ILE A 317 -2.85 16.23 1.09
CA ILE A 317 -3.50 17.25 1.91
C ILE A 317 -5.00 17.26 1.64
N GLY A 318 -5.82 17.45 2.67
CA GLY A 318 -7.27 17.51 2.52
C GLY A 318 -7.95 18.23 3.69
N ASP A 319 -9.23 18.55 3.49
CA ASP A 319 -10.03 19.26 4.49
C ASP A 319 -10.63 18.33 5.57
N THR A 320 -10.42 17.01 5.42
CA THR A 320 -10.87 15.98 6.36
C THR A 320 -9.71 15.07 6.77
N GLU A 321 -9.91 14.29 7.84
CA GLU A 321 -8.93 13.31 8.33
C GLU A 321 -8.74 12.10 7.40
N ILE A 322 -9.48 12.03 6.29
CA ILE A 322 -9.29 11.07 5.21
C ILE A 322 -8.79 11.84 3.99
N VAL A 323 -7.47 11.89 3.79
CA VAL A 323 -6.80 12.70 2.76
C VAL A 323 -6.71 12.02 1.39
N ASN A 324 -7.45 10.93 1.18
CA ASN A 324 -7.51 10.26 -0.12
C ASN A 324 -8.28 11.11 -1.14
N ILE A 325 -7.89 11.04 -2.42
CA ILE A 325 -8.49 11.81 -3.52
C ILE A 325 -10.03 11.69 -3.58
N PRO A 326 -10.64 10.49 -3.44
CA PRO A 326 -12.10 10.37 -3.47
C PRO A 326 -12.82 11.15 -2.35
N HIS A 327 -12.10 11.55 -1.31
CA HIS A 327 -12.60 12.30 -0.16
C HIS A 327 -12.17 13.78 -0.19
N GLY A 328 -11.80 14.30 -1.37
CA GLY A 328 -11.40 15.70 -1.55
C GLY A 328 -9.92 15.98 -1.26
N GLY A 329 -9.14 14.94 -0.98
CA GLY A 329 -7.69 15.07 -0.84
C GLY A 329 -6.99 15.38 -2.17
N ARG A 330 -5.78 15.94 -2.08
CA ARG A 330 -4.92 16.23 -3.23
C ARG A 330 -3.47 15.93 -2.91
N PHE A 331 -2.69 15.60 -3.94
CA PHE A 331 -1.24 15.46 -3.79
C PHE A 331 -0.58 16.82 -3.57
N GLN A 332 0.51 16.82 -2.82
CA GLN A 332 1.40 17.97 -2.67
C GLN A 332 2.86 17.52 -2.64
N PRO A 333 3.80 18.39 -3.06
CA PRO A 333 5.22 18.08 -3.02
C PRO A 333 5.72 17.92 -1.59
N VAL A 334 6.78 17.11 -1.42
CA VAL A 334 7.55 17.03 -0.18
C VAL A 334 8.93 17.61 -0.47
N ILE A 335 9.32 18.64 0.26
CA ILE A 335 10.62 19.29 0.06
C ILE A 335 11.44 19.25 1.34
N LEU A 336 12.76 19.11 1.19
CA LEU A 336 13.71 19.36 2.26
C LEU A 336 13.98 20.86 2.33
N LYS A 337 13.84 21.45 3.53
CA LYS A 337 14.20 22.86 3.74
C LYS A 337 15.70 23.06 3.47
N HIS A 338 16.07 24.11 2.75
CA HIS A 338 17.46 24.57 2.75
C HIS A 338 17.83 25.03 4.18
N ASP A 339 19.00 24.61 4.65
CA ASP A 339 19.59 25.24 5.85
C ASP A 339 19.94 26.68 5.45
N ASP A 340 19.27 27.65 6.07
CA ASP A 340 19.55 29.09 5.90
C ASP A 340 20.85 29.48 6.63
#